data_AF-X1NEU9-F1
#
_entry.id   AF-X1NEU9-F1
#
_cell.length_a   1.000
_cell.length_b   1.000
_cell.length_c   1.000
_cell.angle_alpha   90.00
_cell.angle_beta   90.00
_cell.angle_gamma   90.00
#
_symmetry.space_group_name_H-M   'P 1'
#
loop_
_entity.id
_entity.type
_entity.pdbx_description
1 polymer ?
#
loop_
_entity_poly.entity_id
_entity_poly.type
_entity_poly.pdbx_seq_one_letter_code
_entity_poly.pdbx_strand_id
1 'polypeptide(L)'
;FQLWQIATVTEDVLVAILDTGIDPDHQDLNGLIIAEANFTDNSSPADSYGHGTHVAGIIAAKNDGTGIVGVAPGCRLLNVKVADDMGRCQASALAEGIIWA
;
A
#
# COMPACT_ATOMS: atom_id res chain seq x y z
N PHE A 1 -14.45 13.04 10.85
CA PHE A 1 -13.39 12.88 11.88
C PHE A 1 -12.74 14.25 12.12
N GLN A 2 -12.54 14.69 13.36
CA GLN A 2 -11.99 16.04 13.68
C GLN A 2 -10.57 16.26 13.15
N LEU A 3 -9.76 15.20 13.00
CA LEU A 3 -8.37 15.29 12.54
C LEU A 3 -8.22 15.71 11.06
N TRP A 4 -9.06 15.21 10.15
CA TRP A 4 -8.99 15.59 8.72
C TRP A 4 -9.39 17.05 8.45
N GLN A 5 -10.02 17.72 9.42
CA GLN A 5 -10.35 19.14 9.31
C GLN A 5 -9.16 20.05 9.63
N ILE A 6 -8.12 19.53 10.29
CA ILE A 6 -6.95 20.30 10.75
C ILE A 6 -5.61 19.79 10.21
N ALA A 7 -5.55 18.51 9.79
CA ALA A 7 -4.42 17.94 9.08
C ALA A 7 -4.84 17.69 7.63
N THR A 8 -4.28 18.47 6.71
CA THR A 8 -4.52 18.29 5.27
C THR A 8 -3.66 17.13 4.79
N VAL A 9 -4.30 16.04 4.39
CA VAL A 9 -3.65 14.99 3.61
C VAL A 9 -3.47 15.55 2.21
N THR A 10 -2.23 15.86 1.84
CA THR A 10 -1.90 16.28 0.47
C THR A 10 -1.35 15.08 -0.30
N GLU A 11 -1.37 15.16 -1.62
CA GLU A 11 -0.74 14.16 -2.50
C GLU A 11 0.80 14.10 -2.30
N ASP A 12 1.40 15.04 -1.57
CA ASP A 12 2.83 15.06 -1.26
C ASP A 12 3.23 14.01 -0.20
N VAL A 13 2.25 13.46 0.53
CA VAL A 13 2.52 12.38 1.48
C VAL A 13 2.59 11.06 0.72
N LEU A 14 3.79 10.48 0.73
CA LEU A 14 4.07 9.18 0.14
C LEU A 14 4.29 8.14 1.25
N VAL A 15 3.59 7.01 1.16
CA VAL A 15 3.73 5.90 2.11
C VAL A 15 4.14 4.62 1.39
N ALA A 16 5.28 4.05 1.77
CA ALA A 16 5.70 2.74 1.29
C ALA A 16 5.06 1.62 2.12
N ILE A 17 4.40 0.69 1.44
CA ILE A 17 3.80 -0.51 2.04
C ILE A 17 4.71 -1.69 1.74
N LEU A 18 5.52 -2.07 2.73
CA LEU A 18 6.41 -3.24 2.68
C LEU A 18 5.66 -4.47 3.18
N ASP A 19 4.95 -5.16 2.29
CA ASP A 19 4.01 -6.22 2.67
C ASP A 19 3.84 -7.28 1.56
N THR A 20 2.69 -7.93 1.45
CA THR A 20 2.36 -8.96 0.43
C THR A 20 2.01 -8.39 -0.95
N GLY A 21 2.14 -7.09 -1.14
CA GLY A 21 1.71 -6.37 -2.33
C GLY A 21 0.46 -5.53 -2.07
N ILE A 22 -0.03 -4.82 -3.09
CA ILE A 22 -1.32 -4.13 -3.07
C ILE A 22 -2.09 -4.56 -4.32
N ASP A 23 -3.38 -4.86 -4.21
CA ASP A 23 -4.26 -5.03 -5.36
C ASP A 23 -4.45 -3.67 -6.08
N PRO A 24 -3.89 -3.47 -7.29
CA PRO A 24 -3.96 -2.19 -7.99
C PRO A 24 -5.37 -1.86 -8.50
N ASP A 25 -6.23 -2.88 -8.63
CA ASP A 25 -7.59 -2.74 -9.17
C ASP A 25 -8.64 -2.54 -8.06
N HIS A 26 -8.25 -2.64 -6.78
CA HIS A 26 -9.16 -2.43 -5.66
C HIS A 26 -9.76 -1.02 -5.71
N GLN A 27 -11.10 -0.93 -5.73
CA GLN A 27 -11.82 0.32 -5.98
C GLN A 27 -11.41 1.46 -5.03
N ASP A 28 -11.10 1.16 -3.77
CA ASP A 28 -10.72 2.17 -2.76
C ASP A 28 -9.26 2.63 -2.87
N LEU A 29 -8.42 1.93 -3.64
CA LEU A 29 -6.96 2.13 -3.73
C LEU A 29 -6.45 2.39 -5.16
N ASN A 30 -7.29 2.14 -6.17
CA ASN A 30 -6.90 2.32 -7.56
C ASN A 30 -6.40 3.75 -7.83
N GLY A 31 -5.35 3.85 -8.65
CA GLY A 31 -4.71 5.12 -8.98
C GLY A 31 -3.92 5.78 -7.85
N LEU A 32 -3.80 5.18 -6.65
CA LEU A 32 -2.97 5.72 -5.56
C LEU A 32 -1.52 5.23 -5.60
N ILE A 33 -1.27 4.04 -6.14
CA ILE A 33 0.08 3.48 -6.32
C ILE A 33 0.84 4.30 -7.36
N ILE A 34 2.02 4.87 -7.02
CA ILE A 34 2.87 5.64 -7.98
C ILE A 34 4.10 4.88 -8.46
N ALA A 35 4.54 3.89 -7.68
CA ALA A 35 5.64 3.01 -8.06
C ALA A 35 5.52 1.70 -7.30
N GLU A 36 6.12 0.66 -7.87
CA GLU A 36 6.07 -0.69 -7.32
C GLU A 36 7.41 -1.41 -7.49
N ALA A 37 7.71 -2.27 -6.53
CA ALA A 37 8.85 -3.16 -6.57
C ALA A 37 8.47 -4.50 -5.95
N ASN A 38 8.96 -5.59 -6.55
CA ASN A 38 8.78 -6.94 -6.04
C ASN A 38 10.14 -7.54 -5.71
N PHE A 39 10.34 -7.87 -4.45
CA PHE A 39 11.55 -8.50 -3.91
C PHE A 39 11.33 -9.97 -3.55
N THR A 40 10.20 -10.55 -3.96
CA THR A 40 9.92 -11.99 -3.80
C THR A 40 10.13 -12.73 -5.12
N ASP A 41 10.03 -14.06 -5.07
CA ASP A 41 10.07 -14.91 -6.27
C ASP A 41 8.71 -14.97 -7.02
N ASN A 42 7.70 -14.21 -6.58
CA ASN A 42 6.40 -14.15 -7.27
C ASN A 42 6.54 -13.37 -8.59
N SER A 43 5.69 -13.66 -9.56
CA SER A 43 5.75 -13.02 -10.88
C SER A 43 5.18 -11.61 -10.94
N SER A 44 4.47 -11.18 -9.88
CA SER A 44 3.74 -9.91 -9.83
C SER A 44 3.93 -9.20 -8.49
N PRO A 45 4.02 -7.86 -8.46
CA PRO A 45 3.96 -7.07 -7.24
C PRO A 45 2.53 -6.95 -6.67
N ALA A 46 1.50 -7.37 -7.43
CA ALA A 46 0.12 -7.34 -6.98
C ALA A 46 -0.10 -8.29 -5.79
N ASP A 47 -1.02 -7.90 -4.91
CA ASP A 47 -1.36 -8.72 -3.74
C ASP A 47 -2.18 -9.94 -4.15
N SER A 48 -1.71 -11.14 -3.79
CA SER A 48 -2.46 -12.39 -3.90
C SER A 48 -2.74 -13.04 -2.54
N TYR A 49 -2.30 -12.41 -1.44
CA TYR A 49 -2.53 -12.88 -0.08
C TYR A 49 -3.62 -12.06 0.64
N GLY A 50 -3.61 -10.74 0.47
CA GLY A 50 -4.63 -9.79 0.96
C GLY A 50 -4.20 -8.90 2.12
N HIS A 51 -3.11 -9.23 2.82
CA HIS A 51 -2.68 -8.46 4.00
C HIS A 51 -2.18 -7.07 3.61
N GLY A 52 -1.34 -6.95 2.58
CA GLY A 52 -0.84 -5.67 2.11
C GLY A 52 -1.93 -4.74 1.58
N THR A 53 -2.92 -5.29 0.86
CA THR A 53 -4.11 -4.52 0.42
C THR A 53 -4.93 -4.04 1.62
N HIS A 54 -5.11 -4.87 2.65
CA HIS A 54 -5.80 -4.50 3.87
C HIS A 54 -5.07 -3.38 4.63
N VAL A 55 -3.74 -3.47 4.76
CA VAL A 55 -2.89 -2.43 5.35
C VAL A 55 -2.98 -1.12 4.54
N ALA A 56 -2.88 -1.21 3.20
CA ALA A 56 -3.03 -0.06 2.32
C ALA A 56 -4.40 0.61 2.46
N GLY A 57 -5.47 -0.18 2.60
CA GLY A 57 -6.83 0.31 2.85
C GLY A 57 -6.95 1.11 4.14
N ILE A 58 -6.39 0.60 5.25
CA ILE A 58 -6.35 1.30 6.54
C ILE A 58 -5.65 2.66 6.39
N ILE A 59 -4.60 2.74 5.58
CA ILE A 59 -3.80 3.96 5.44
C ILE A 59 -4.46 4.94 4.48
N ALA A 60 -4.78 4.52 3.26
CA ALA A 60 -4.98 5.44 2.14
C ALA A 60 -6.33 5.34 1.43
N ALA A 61 -7.22 4.42 1.82
CA ALA A 61 -8.52 4.26 1.14
C ALA A 61 -9.21 5.62 0.94
N LYS A 62 -9.64 5.88 -0.30
CA LYS A 62 -10.16 7.18 -0.74
C LYS A 62 -11.41 7.58 0.05
N ASN A 63 -11.57 8.88 0.27
CA ASN A 63 -12.81 9.44 0.82
C ASN A 63 -13.72 9.95 -0.31
N ASP A 64 -14.26 9.03 -1.11
CA ASP A 64 -15.09 9.33 -2.29
C ASP A 64 -16.57 8.95 -2.13
N GLY A 65 -16.96 8.55 -0.91
CA GLY A 65 -18.32 8.12 -0.58
C GLY A 65 -18.62 6.66 -0.92
N THR A 66 -17.63 5.88 -1.35
CA THR A 66 -17.72 4.43 -1.54
C THR A 66 -16.76 3.68 -0.60
N GLY A 67 -17.02 2.39 -0.35
CA GLY A 67 -16.12 1.53 0.41
C GLY A 67 -15.80 2.02 1.82
N ILE A 68 -14.52 1.93 2.19
CA ILE A 68 -13.97 2.43 3.46
C ILE A 68 -13.13 3.69 3.25
N VAL A 69 -12.75 4.35 4.34
CA VAL A 69 -11.89 5.53 4.30
C VAL A 69 -10.66 5.32 5.18
N GLY A 70 -9.47 5.55 4.63
CA GLY A 70 -8.19 5.38 5.29
C GLY A 70 -7.85 6.51 6.26
N VAL A 71 -6.82 6.35 7.07
CA VAL A 71 -6.34 7.37 8.02
C VAL A 71 -5.85 8.63 7.30
N ALA A 72 -5.19 8.47 6.16
CA ALA A 72 -4.72 9.51 5.27
C ALA A 72 -5.35 9.32 3.86
N PRO A 73 -6.65 9.65 3.69
CA PRO A 73 -7.38 9.30 2.47
C PRO A 73 -6.73 9.87 1.22
N GLY A 74 -6.45 9.00 0.25
CA GLY A 74 -5.91 9.38 -1.06
C GLY A 74 -4.43 9.76 -1.08
N CYS A 75 -3.66 9.55 -0.01
CA CYS A 75 -2.21 9.69 -0.08
C CYS A 75 -1.60 8.71 -1.10
N ARG A 76 -0.43 9.05 -1.66
CA ARG A 76 0.20 8.20 -2.66
C ARG A 76 0.90 7.02 -1.99
N LEU A 77 0.89 5.87 -2.66
CA LEU A 77 1.46 4.64 -2.16
C LEU A 77 2.66 4.18 -3.00
N LEU A 78 3.67 3.65 -2.33
CA LEU A 78 4.65 2.75 -2.96
C LEU A 78 4.29 1.32 -2.60
N ASN A 79 4.09 0.47 -3.61
CA ASN A 79 3.82 -0.95 -3.42
C ASN A 79 5.14 -1.72 -3.38
N VAL A 80 5.57 -2.14 -2.18
CA VAL A 80 6.86 -2.82 -1.99
C VAL A 80 6.61 -4.25 -1.52
N LYS A 81 6.45 -5.18 -2.46
CA LYS A 81 6.18 -6.58 -2.13
C LYS A 81 7.45 -7.26 -1.61
N VAL A 82 7.50 -7.51 -0.31
CA VAL A 82 8.60 -8.19 0.40
C VAL A 82 8.15 -9.52 1.02
N ALA A 83 6.84 -9.76 1.08
CA ALA A 83 6.24 -11.01 1.51
C ALA A 83 5.53 -11.73 0.35
N ASP A 84 5.70 -13.05 0.28
CA ASP A 84 5.15 -13.88 -0.79
C ASP A 84 3.63 -14.07 -0.68
N ASP A 85 3.03 -14.78 -1.63
CA ASP A 85 1.58 -15.04 -1.68
C ASP A 85 1.09 -15.99 -0.57
N MET A 86 1.99 -16.46 0.30
CA MET A 86 1.68 -17.20 1.52
C MET A 86 1.96 -16.38 2.79
N GLY A 87 2.30 -15.09 2.66
CA GLY A 87 2.63 -14.19 3.76
C GLY A 87 4.02 -14.42 4.35
N ARG A 88 4.93 -15.12 3.65
CA ARG A 88 6.29 -15.38 4.13
C ARG A 88 7.22 -14.27 3.67
N CYS A 89 8.00 -13.73 4.60
CA CYS A 89 8.92 -12.64 4.33
C CYS A 89 10.37 -13.07 4.60
N GLN A 90 11.24 -12.92 3.60
CA GLN A 90 12.67 -13.13 3.76
C GLN A 90 13.31 -11.84 4.28
N ALA A 91 14.24 -11.95 5.24
CA ALA A 91 14.91 -10.77 5.79
C ALA A 91 15.70 -9.97 4.74
N SER A 92 16.24 -10.65 3.71
CA SER A 92 16.89 -10.00 2.57
C SER A 92 15.91 -9.17 1.75
N ALA A 93 14.77 -9.75 1.36
CA ALA A 93 13.72 -9.05 0.62
C ALA A 93 13.21 -7.82 1.39
N LEU A 94 13.01 -7.95 2.71
CA LEU A 94 12.63 -6.82 3.57
C LEU A 94 13.71 -5.74 3.57
N ALA A 95 14.99 -6.11 3.72
CA ALA A 95 16.09 -5.15 3.71
C ALA A 95 16.22 -4.41 2.37
N GLU A 96 16.08 -5.13 1.25
CA GLU A 96 16.09 -4.55 -0.10
C GLU A 96 14.90 -3.59 -0.30
N GLY A 97 13.71 -3.98 0.17
CA GLY A 97 12.53 -3.12 0.16
C GLY A 97 12.69 -1.84 0.97
N ILE A 98 13.35 -1.91 2.13
CA ILE A 98 13.65 -0.72 2.97
C ILE A 98 14.64 0.21 2.25
N ILE A 99 15.63 -0.33 1.53
CA ILE A 99 16.63 0.46 0.81
C ILE A 99 16.03 1.13 -0.43
N TRP A 100 15.07 0.46 -1.08
CA TRP A 100 14.42 0.97 -2.29
C TRP A 100 13.46 2.13 -1.99
N ALA A 101 12.80 2.10 -0.84
CA ALA A 101 11.83 3.11 -0.39
C ALA A 101 12.50 4.41 0.07
#